data_AF-A0A6V7WPM0-F1
#
_entry.id   AF-A0A6V7WPM0-F1
#
_cell.length_a   1.000
_cell.length_b   1.000
_cell.length_c   1.000
_cell.angle_alpha   90.00
_cell.angle_beta   90.00
_cell.angle_gamma   90.00
#
_symmetry.space_group_name_H-M   'P 1'
#
loop_
_entity.id
_entity.type
_entity.pdbx_description
1 polymer ?
#
loop_
_entity_poly.entity_id
_entity_poly.type
_entity_poly.pdbx_seq_one_letter_code
_entity_poly.pdbx_strand_id
1 'polypeptide(L)'
;MTGTGEQLFNFIINSLKKVLRDAKVEDQTFHIGFVFSFPCELTSIREARLLWWTKGFNIPDCLQKDMVTLLDDALELSMTVKGRVKAIMNDTVGQLAASHAKYGDECIAACVIGYGCNSAYLEDVKNIKKFDPEEFNYRHEKMVVVAEWEEF
;
A
#
# COMPACT_ATOMS: atom_id res chain seq x y z
N MET A 1 -2.05 -15.16 -11.91
CA MET A 1 -1.09 -15.78 -10.99
C MET A 1 -1.84 -16.63 -9.99
N THR A 2 -1.49 -17.90 -9.86
CA THR A 2 -2.03 -18.83 -8.86
C THR A 2 -0.89 -19.30 -7.96
N GLY A 3 -1.19 -19.61 -6.69
CA GLY A 3 -0.18 -20.05 -5.73
C GLY A 3 -0.63 -19.85 -4.30
N THR A 4 0.31 -19.92 -3.35
CA THR A 4 0.09 -19.61 -1.94
C THR A 4 0.62 -18.21 -1.58
N GLY A 5 0.15 -17.66 -0.47
CA GLY A 5 0.68 -16.42 0.08
C GLY A 5 2.17 -16.54 0.37
N GLU A 6 2.60 -17.66 0.94
CA GLU A 6 4.02 -17.94 1.17
C GLU A 6 4.86 -17.80 -0.10
N GLN A 7 4.41 -18.37 -1.24
CA GLN A 7 5.12 -18.27 -2.50
C GLN A 7 5.21 -16.82 -3.00
N LEU A 8 4.11 -16.05 -2.88
CA LEU A 8 4.07 -14.64 -3.26
C LEU A 8 5.05 -13.81 -2.43
N PHE A 9 4.98 -13.90 -1.10
CA PHE A 9 5.81 -13.08 -0.22
C PHE A 9 7.28 -13.51 -0.27
N ASN A 10 7.59 -14.81 -0.38
CA ASN A 10 8.96 -15.27 -0.63
C ASN A 10 9.53 -14.72 -1.95
N PHE A 11 8.72 -14.63 -3.00
CA PHE A 11 9.13 -14.00 -4.26
C PHE A 11 9.43 -12.50 -4.08
N ILE A 12 8.60 -11.78 -3.34
CA ILE A 12 8.81 -10.35 -3.03
C ILE A 12 10.12 -10.17 -2.25
N ILE A 13 10.35 -10.96 -1.19
CA ILE A 13 11.56 -10.91 -0.37
C ILE A 13 12.82 -11.22 -1.19
N ASN A 14 12.79 -12.25 -2.04
CA ASN A 14 13.94 -12.59 -2.88
C ASN A 14 14.23 -11.50 -3.92
N SER A 15 13.20 -10.86 -4.45
CA SER A 15 13.34 -9.71 -5.34
C SER A 15 13.95 -8.51 -4.61
N LEU A 16 13.49 -8.22 -3.40
CA LEU A 16 14.04 -7.17 -2.54
C LEU A 16 15.52 -7.43 -2.22
N LYS A 17 15.88 -8.66 -1.82
CA LYS A 17 17.28 -9.06 -1.58
C LYS A 17 18.18 -8.78 -2.78
N LYS A 18 17.69 -9.06 -3.99
CA LYS A 18 18.43 -8.78 -5.23
C LYS A 18 18.69 -7.28 -5.37
N VAL A 19 17.66 -6.45 -5.22
CA VAL A 19 17.77 -4.98 -5.31
C VAL A 19 18.76 -4.44 -4.27
N LEU A 20 18.67 -4.90 -3.02
CA LEU A 20 19.56 -4.45 -1.95
C LEU A 20 21.03 -4.82 -2.22
N ARG A 21 21.28 -6.02 -2.73
CA ARG A 21 22.63 -6.47 -3.15
C ARG A 21 23.19 -5.66 -4.31
N ASP A 22 22.37 -5.42 -5.32
CA ASP A 22 22.78 -4.64 -6.49
C ASP A 22 23.14 -3.19 -6.09
N ALA A 23 22.43 -2.65 -5.08
CA ALA A 23 22.71 -1.35 -4.49
C ALA A 23 23.81 -1.35 -3.40
N LYS A 24 24.30 -2.52 -2.97
CA LYS A 24 25.32 -2.70 -1.91
C LYS A 24 24.90 -2.13 -0.55
N VAL A 25 23.65 -2.37 -0.16
CA VAL A 25 23.07 -1.84 1.08
C VAL A 25 22.38 -2.92 1.93
N GLU A 26 22.65 -4.20 1.68
CA GLU A 26 22.03 -5.34 2.38
C GLU A 26 22.13 -5.29 3.92
N ASP A 27 23.16 -4.66 4.48
CA ASP A 27 23.35 -4.59 5.93
C ASP A 27 22.53 -3.49 6.64
N GLN A 28 21.93 -2.58 5.88
CA GLN A 28 21.18 -1.44 6.41
C GLN A 28 19.75 -1.81 6.81
N THR A 29 19.17 -0.99 7.70
CA THR A 29 17.77 -1.10 8.10
C THR A 29 16.90 -0.18 7.24
N PHE A 30 15.79 -0.70 6.73
CA PHE A 30 14.92 0.02 5.79
C PHE A 30 13.50 0.20 6.30
N HIS A 31 12.95 1.37 5.99
CA HIS A 31 11.54 1.69 6.15
C HIS A 31 10.85 1.45 4.81
N ILE A 32 9.87 0.55 4.78
CA ILE A 32 9.21 0.13 3.54
C ILE A 32 7.84 0.81 3.43
N GLY A 33 7.63 1.54 2.34
CA GLY A 33 6.30 1.89 1.86
C GLY A 33 5.81 0.78 0.94
N PHE A 34 4.73 0.10 1.33
CA PHE A 34 4.18 -1.03 0.60
C PHE A 34 3.04 -0.55 -0.29
N VAL A 35 3.33 -0.32 -1.58
CA VAL A 35 2.28 -0.04 -2.57
C VAL A 35 1.61 -1.36 -2.95
N PHE A 36 0.35 -1.53 -2.57
CA PHE A 36 -0.41 -2.75 -2.77
C PHE A 36 -1.75 -2.45 -3.46
N SER A 37 -1.74 -2.47 -4.79
CA SER A 37 -2.86 -2.06 -5.65
C SER A 37 -3.90 -3.17 -5.86
N PHE A 38 -4.49 -3.62 -4.77
CA PHE A 38 -5.62 -4.55 -4.76
C PHE A 38 -6.70 -4.06 -3.77
N PRO A 39 -7.97 -4.43 -3.97
CA PRO A 39 -9.05 -4.06 -3.07
C PRO A 39 -8.78 -4.51 -1.64
N CYS A 40 -8.57 -3.54 -0.76
CA CYS A 40 -8.31 -3.75 0.66
C CYS A 40 -9.21 -2.85 1.51
N GLU A 41 -9.56 -3.33 2.69
CA GLU A 41 -10.06 -2.49 3.76
C GLU A 41 -8.87 -1.99 4.57
N LEU A 42 -8.63 -0.67 4.54
CA LEU A 42 -7.57 -0.02 5.30
C LEU A 42 -8.14 0.46 6.65
N THR A 43 -7.68 -0.12 7.75
CA THR A 43 -8.07 0.27 9.11
C THR A 43 -7.06 1.22 9.76
N SER A 44 -5.82 1.22 9.27
CA SER A 44 -4.78 2.18 9.65
C SER A 44 -3.74 2.31 8.56
N ILE A 45 -2.76 3.21 8.73
CA ILE A 45 -1.65 3.35 7.77
C ILE A 45 -0.80 2.08 7.64
N ARG A 46 -0.87 1.14 8.60
CA ARG A 46 -0.10 -0.12 8.60
C ARG A 46 -0.98 -1.37 8.65
N GLU A 47 -2.25 -1.26 8.30
CA GLU A 47 -3.16 -2.41 8.29
C GLU A 47 -4.05 -2.33 7.05
N ALA A 48 -4.00 -3.39 6.25
CA ALA A 48 -4.82 -3.50 5.05
C ALA A 48 -5.28 -4.94 4.88
N ARG A 49 -6.56 -5.19 5.15
CA ARG A 49 -7.19 -6.49 4.98
C ARG A 49 -7.57 -6.69 3.52
N LEU A 50 -6.96 -7.68 2.86
CA LEU A 50 -7.29 -7.99 1.46
C LEU A 50 -8.72 -8.52 1.36
N LEU A 51 -9.54 -7.90 0.50
CA LEU A 51 -10.93 -8.32 0.32
C LEU A 51 -11.06 -9.40 -0.75
N TRP A 52 -10.54 -9.13 -1.95
CA TRP A 52 -10.46 -10.08 -3.06
C TRP A 52 -9.32 -9.73 -4.01
N TRP A 53 -8.90 -10.71 -4.80
CA TRP A 53 -7.90 -10.51 -5.85
C TRP A 53 -8.53 -10.00 -7.14
N THR A 54 -7.80 -9.14 -7.84
CA THR A 54 -8.11 -8.66 -9.19
C THR A 54 -6.96 -9.00 -10.14
N LYS A 55 -6.98 -8.51 -11.38
CA LYS A 55 -5.85 -8.61 -12.33
C LYS A 55 -5.37 -10.06 -12.58
N GLY A 56 -6.29 -11.03 -12.49
CA GLY A 56 -5.99 -12.45 -12.69
C GLY A 56 -5.17 -13.11 -11.57
N PHE A 57 -5.06 -12.48 -10.40
CA PHE A 57 -4.50 -13.12 -9.21
C PHE A 57 -5.55 -14.03 -8.55
N ASN A 58 -5.10 -15.17 -8.03
CA ASN A 58 -5.93 -16.09 -7.25
C ASN A 58 -5.05 -16.82 -6.23
N ILE A 59 -4.96 -16.25 -5.04
CA ILE A 59 -4.17 -16.74 -3.91
C ILE A 59 -5.10 -16.79 -2.68
N PRO A 60 -5.91 -17.87 -2.53
CA PRO A 60 -7.04 -17.89 -1.60
C PRO A 60 -6.64 -17.73 -0.13
N ASP A 61 -5.45 -18.21 0.25
CA ASP A 61 -4.94 -18.15 1.62
C ASP A 61 -4.49 -16.76 2.06
N CYS A 62 -4.47 -15.76 1.16
CA CYS A 62 -4.26 -14.35 1.51
C CYS A 62 -5.57 -13.58 1.75
N LEU A 63 -6.72 -14.12 1.34
CA LEU A 63 -8.00 -13.43 1.49
C LEU A 63 -8.29 -13.18 2.97
N GLN A 64 -8.80 -11.99 3.26
CA GLN A 64 -9.17 -11.54 4.62
C GLN A 64 -8.00 -11.45 5.61
N LYS A 65 -6.75 -11.62 5.14
CA LYS A 65 -5.56 -11.40 5.97
C LYS A 65 -5.05 -9.96 5.81
N ASP A 66 -4.32 -9.50 6.82
CA ASP A 66 -3.59 -8.23 6.75
C ASP A 66 -2.32 -8.39 5.93
N MET A 67 -2.23 -7.65 4.82
CA MET A 67 -1.10 -7.70 3.89
C MET A 67 0.18 -7.14 4.49
N VAL A 68 0.09 -6.23 5.46
CA VAL A 68 1.27 -5.71 6.16
C VAL A 68 1.88 -6.79 7.04
N THR A 69 1.06 -7.46 7.85
CA THR A 69 1.48 -8.59 8.68
C THR A 69 2.15 -9.68 7.83
N LEU A 70 1.56 -10.09 6.71
CA LEU A 70 2.16 -11.11 5.84
C LEU A 70 3.54 -10.70 5.28
N LEU A 71 3.74 -9.43 4.96
CA LEU A 71 5.04 -8.94 4.50
C LEU A 71 6.06 -8.80 5.63
N ASP A 72 5.65 -8.29 6.80
CA ASP A 72 6.50 -8.19 7.99
C ASP A 72 6.95 -9.60 8.45
N ASP A 73 6.06 -10.60 8.46
CA ASP A 73 6.39 -12.00 8.78
C ASP A 73 7.42 -12.57 7.79
N ALA A 74 7.24 -12.31 6.49
CA ALA A 74 8.18 -12.76 5.47
C ALA A 74 9.56 -12.06 5.58
N LEU A 75 9.58 -10.78 5.98
CA LEU A 75 10.82 -10.04 6.27
C LEU A 75 11.54 -10.66 7.48
N GLU A 76 10.81 -11.02 8.54
CA GLU A 76 11.38 -11.64 9.74
C GLU A 76 11.96 -13.03 9.44
N LEU A 77 11.19 -13.89 8.76
CA LEU A 77 11.61 -15.24 8.35
C LEU A 77 12.86 -15.22 7.46
N SER A 78 13.03 -14.18 6.66
CA SER A 78 14.19 -14.01 5.80
C SER A 78 15.51 -13.90 6.58
N MET A 79 15.49 -13.37 7.81
CA MET A 79 16.63 -13.05 8.70
C MET A 79 17.72 -12.12 8.13
N THR A 80 17.83 -11.98 6.80
CA THR A 80 18.87 -11.20 6.13
C THR A 80 18.42 -9.82 5.67
N VAL A 81 17.10 -9.55 5.64
CA VAL A 81 16.56 -8.25 5.21
C VAL A 81 16.06 -7.53 6.45
N LYS A 82 16.73 -6.45 6.83
CA LYS A 82 16.35 -5.65 8.01
C LYS A 82 15.32 -4.59 7.61
N GLY A 83 14.15 -5.03 7.15
CA GLY A 83 13.06 -4.15 6.72
C GLY A 83 11.93 -4.08 7.73
N ARG A 84 11.20 -2.96 7.75
CA ARG A 84 9.89 -2.88 8.42
C ARG A 84 8.94 -2.06 7.58
N VAL A 85 7.75 -2.59 7.31
CA VAL A 85 6.70 -1.85 6.63
C VAL A 85 6.24 -0.70 7.53
N LYS A 86 6.22 0.53 7.02
CA LYS A 86 5.79 1.73 7.74
C LYS A 86 4.47 2.30 7.25
N ALA A 87 4.12 2.02 6.01
CA ALA A 87 2.85 2.39 5.42
C ALA A 87 2.47 1.39 4.33
N ILE A 88 1.18 1.08 4.21
CA ILE A 88 0.59 0.44 3.03
C ILE A 88 -0.34 1.43 2.33
N MET A 89 -0.36 1.42 1.00
CA MET A 89 -1.14 2.37 0.22
C MET A 89 -1.49 1.83 -1.17
N ASN A 90 -2.54 2.40 -1.77
CA ASN A 90 -2.84 2.25 -3.19
C ASN A 90 -1.80 3.01 -4.04
N ASP A 91 -1.58 2.60 -5.29
CA ASP A 91 -0.64 3.24 -6.21
C ASP A 91 -0.94 4.71 -6.47
N THR A 92 -2.21 5.10 -6.61
CA THR A 92 -2.60 6.51 -6.79
C THR A 92 -2.27 7.37 -5.56
N VAL A 93 -2.36 6.81 -4.34
CA VAL A 93 -1.92 7.48 -3.10
C VAL A 93 -0.41 7.67 -3.11
N GLY A 94 0.33 6.64 -3.51
CA GLY A 94 1.79 6.72 -3.66
C GLY A 94 2.22 7.78 -4.68
N GLN A 95 1.52 7.86 -5.82
CA GLN A 95 1.74 8.88 -6.83
C GLN A 95 1.44 10.29 -6.31
N LEU A 96 0.32 10.47 -5.59
CA LEU A 96 -0.03 11.75 -4.99
C LEU A 96 1.03 12.18 -3.96
N ALA A 97 1.42 11.28 -3.06
CA ALA A 97 2.45 11.57 -2.06
C ALA A 97 3.80 11.93 -2.69
N ALA A 98 4.25 11.19 -3.71
CA ALA A 98 5.49 11.47 -4.42
C ALA A 98 5.44 12.80 -5.19
N SER A 99 4.31 13.09 -5.85
CA SER A 99 4.12 14.33 -6.60
C SER A 99 4.04 15.53 -5.67
N HIS A 100 3.31 15.41 -4.57
CA HIS A 100 3.25 16.43 -3.52
C HIS A 100 4.61 16.69 -2.88
N ALA A 101 5.43 15.66 -2.62
CA ALA A 101 6.79 15.84 -2.10
C ALA A 101 7.71 16.61 -3.08
N LYS A 102 7.44 16.55 -4.38
CA LYS A 102 8.23 17.23 -5.42
C LYS A 102 7.71 18.63 -5.77
N TYR A 103 6.39 18.79 -5.87
CA TYR A 103 5.73 19.99 -6.39
C TYR A 103 4.99 20.80 -5.31
N GLY A 104 4.91 20.29 -4.08
CA GLY A 104 4.23 20.93 -2.97
C GLY A 104 2.69 20.88 -3.07
N ASP A 105 2.06 21.87 -2.44
CA ASP A 105 0.62 21.93 -2.21
C ASP A 105 -0.24 22.11 -3.49
N GLU A 106 0.39 22.40 -4.64
CA GLU A 106 -0.32 22.49 -5.92
C GLU A 106 -0.81 21.12 -6.42
N CYS A 107 -0.15 20.03 -6.02
CA CYS A 107 -0.57 18.68 -6.39
C CYS A 107 -1.58 18.14 -5.38
N ILE A 108 -2.87 18.23 -5.74
CA ILE A 108 -3.99 17.80 -4.89
C ILE A 108 -4.65 16.49 -5.33
N ALA A 109 -4.30 15.98 -6.51
CA ALA A 109 -4.85 14.75 -7.06
C ALA A 109 -3.82 14.02 -7.94
N ALA A 110 -3.91 12.70 -7.94
CA ALA A 110 -3.19 11.80 -8.82
C ALA A 110 -4.18 10.88 -9.53
N CYS A 111 -3.91 10.58 -10.79
CA CYS A 111 -4.71 9.67 -11.57
C CYS A 111 -3.81 8.67 -12.31
N VAL A 112 -4.29 7.44 -12.39
CA VAL A 112 -3.78 6.41 -13.29
C VAL A 112 -4.78 6.27 -14.42
N ILE A 113 -4.30 6.43 -15.65
CA ILE A 113 -5.07 6.19 -16.87
C ILE A 113 -4.24 5.23 -17.72
N GLY A 114 -4.62 3.96 -17.74
CA GLY A 114 -3.87 2.91 -18.42
C GLY A 114 -4.64 1.61 -18.51
N TYR A 115 -4.00 0.50 -18.15
CA TYR A 115 -4.66 -0.81 -18.11
C TYR A 115 -5.85 -0.85 -17.13
N GLY A 116 -5.75 -0.09 -16.04
CA GLY A 116 -6.86 0.27 -15.17
C GLY A 116 -6.98 1.79 -15.05
N CYS A 117 -8.06 2.26 -14.46
CA CYS A 117 -8.31 3.68 -14.23
C CYS A 117 -8.56 3.91 -12.74
N ASN A 118 -7.74 4.72 -12.08
CA ASN A 118 -7.96 5.04 -10.67
C ASN A 118 -7.56 6.48 -10.37
N SER A 119 -8.02 7.03 -9.25
CA SER A 119 -7.58 8.32 -8.75
C SER A 119 -7.52 8.36 -7.23
N ALA A 120 -6.60 9.19 -6.73
CA ALA A 120 -6.58 9.62 -5.34
C ALA A 120 -6.48 11.14 -5.28
N TYR A 121 -7.12 11.74 -4.29
CA TYR A 121 -7.09 13.20 -4.11
C TYR A 121 -7.15 13.55 -2.63
N LEU A 122 -6.79 14.81 -2.34
CA LEU A 122 -6.84 15.36 -0.99
C LEU A 122 -8.21 16.03 -0.76
N GLU A 123 -8.98 15.49 0.18
CA GLU A 123 -10.34 15.93 0.51
C GLU A 123 -10.37 16.58 1.91
N ASP A 124 -11.25 17.57 2.11
CA ASP A 124 -11.54 18.09 3.43
C ASP A 124 -12.33 17.05 4.24
N VAL A 125 -11.88 16.72 5.45
CA VAL A 125 -12.51 15.69 6.31
C VAL A 125 -13.99 15.98 6.55
N LYS A 126 -14.39 17.25 6.65
CA LYS A 126 -15.81 17.67 6.82
C LYS A 126 -16.73 17.20 5.67
N ASN A 127 -16.18 16.90 4.50
CA ASN A 127 -16.93 16.42 3.34
C ASN A 127 -17.10 14.89 3.35
N ILE A 128 -16.30 14.17 4.15
CA ILE A 128 -16.31 12.70 4.24
C ILE A 128 -17.36 12.24 5.26
N LYS A 129 -18.65 12.30 4.87
CA LYS A 129 -19.79 12.05 5.78
C LYS A 129 -19.85 10.65 6.42
N LYS A 130 -19.10 9.67 5.89
CA LYS A 130 -19.04 8.30 6.41
C LYS A 130 -17.92 8.08 7.42
N PHE A 131 -17.04 9.05 7.61
CA PHE A 131 -15.87 8.94 8.47
C PHE A 131 -16.09 9.78 9.73
N ASP A 132 -15.94 9.15 10.89
CA ASP A 132 -15.98 9.83 12.19
C ASP A 132 -14.55 10.16 12.66
N PRO A 133 -14.07 11.41 12.53
CA PRO A 133 -12.72 11.74 12.94
C PRO A 133 -12.49 11.61 14.45
N GLU A 134 -13.52 11.71 15.28
CA GLU A 134 -13.38 11.57 16.73
C GLU A 134 -13.17 10.11 17.13
N GLU A 135 -13.94 9.19 16.53
CA GLU A 135 -13.80 7.74 16.73
C GLU A 135 -12.37 7.26 16.44
N PHE A 136 -11.75 7.79 15.38
CA PHE A 136 -10.39 7.42 14.97
C PHE A 136 -9.29 8.35 15.53
N ASN A 137 -9.62 9.31 16.41
CA ASN A 137 -8.70 10.35 16.91
C ASN A 137 -7.89 11.02 15.78
N TYR A 138 -8.55 11.28 14.65
CA TYR A 138 -7.97 11.88 13.46
C TYR A 138 -7.99 13.41 13.57
N ARG A 139 -6.82 14.04 13.56
CA ARG A 139 -6.65 15.47 13.88
C ARG A 139 -6.30 16.36 12.69
N HIS A 140 -6.27 15.80 11.48
CA HIS A 140 -5.93 16.56 10.27
C HIS A 140 -7.21 17.06 9.60
N GLU A 141 -7.16 18.28 9.05
CA GLU A 141 -8.31 18.87 8.33
C GLU A 141 -8.58 18.19 6.99
N LYS A 142 -7.55 17.54 6.43
CA LYS A 142 -7.58 16.90 5.11
C LYS A 142 -7.18 15.44 5.19
N MET A 143 -7.79 14.62 4.35
CA MET A 143 -7.53 13.19 4.22
C MET A 143 -7.36 12.84 2.74
N VAL A 144 -6.40 11.96 2.43
CA VAL A 144 -6.29 11.39 1.08
C VAL A 144 -7.39 10.36 0.89
N VAL A 145 -8.17 10.52 -0.17
CA VAL A 145 -9.26 9.61 -0.55
C VAL A 145 -8.88 8.92 -1.85
N VAL A 146 -8.95 7.59 -1.87
CA VAL A 146 -8.87 6.78 -3.08
C VAL A 146 -10.28 6.59 -3.62
N ALA A 147 -10.49 6.93 -4.89
CA ALA A 147 -11.80 6.87 -5.50
C ALA A 147 -12.18 5.46 -5.95
N GLU A 148 -11.21 4.63 -6.37
CA GLU A 148 -11.44 3.33 -7.02
C GLU A 148 -12.48 3.44 -8.15
N TRP A 149 -12.39 4.50 -8.95
CA TRP A 149 -13.43 4.90 -9.92
C TRP A 149 -13.51 4.04 -11.20
N GLU A 150 -12.75 2.95 -11.30
CA GLU A 150 -12.81 2.04 -12.45
C GLU A 150 -14.16 1.34 -12.60
N GLU A 151 -14.95 1.27 -11.52
CA GLU A 151 -16.26 0.62 -11.49
C GLU A 151 -17.45 1.59 -11.69
N PHE A 152 -17.20 2.88 -11.96
CA PHE A 152 -18.25 3.89 -12.22
C PHE A 152 -18.90 3.78 -13.60
#